data_AF-A0A4U5P404-F1
#
_entry.id   AF-A0A4U5P404-F1
#
_cell.length_a   1.000
_cell.length_b   1.000
_cell.length_c   1.000
_cell.angle_alpha   90.00
_cell.angle_beta   90.00
_cell.angle_gamma   90.00
#
_symmetry.space_group_name_H-M   'P 1'
#
loop_
_entity.id
_entity.type
_entity.pdbx_description
1 polymer ?
#
loop_
_entity_poly.entity_id
_entity_poly.type
_entity_poly.pdbx_seq_one_letter_code
_entity_poly.pdbx_strand_id
1 'polypeptide(L)'
;MEFAVFALSPSSPVLPSHFPKTTILSRSHISARNKLFQSSRLPSLKNASIFKILSMNKEERRSANYHPSVWELQLIESLSTPYSYELHANRLEELKQEARRAFVSTNEPRAKLKLIDSIQRLGVAYHFEREIEEAIKLTELDVHGDLHTTSLHFRLLRQHAFSVSTDVLEKFRSNRDGKFKDSLKKDVAGLLNLYEASYLGMPGEDNVLEEAKDFSSKHLKSLLETIKDEVLAKQVKQSLEVPLHWKMPRIEARDFIDIYSSDSTRNLDLLELAKLDFNLVQSQHQRELNELAR
;
A
#
# COMPACT_ATOMS: atom_id res chain seq x y z
N MET A 1 -4.36 6.10 12.32
CA MET A 1 -4.40 5.39 11.03
C MET A 1 -5.22 4.14 11.28
N GLU A 2 -6.55 4.27 11.23
CA GLU A 2 -7.48 3.15 11.42
C GLU A 2 -7.59 2.40 10.09
N PHE A 3 -7.17 1.13 10.06
CA PHE A 3 -7.46 0.23 8.95
C PHE A 3 -8.83 -0.39 9.19
N ALA A 4 -9.87 0.24 8.65
CA ALA A 4 -11.21 -0.35 8.61
C ALA A 4 -11.28 -1.40 7.50
N VAL A 5 -11.40 -2.68 7.89
CA VAL A 5 -11.88 -3.74 7.01
C VAL A 5 -13.36 -3.49 6.76
N PHE A 6 -13.69 -2.81 5.66
CA PHE A 6 -15.08 -2.70 5.22
C PHE A 6 -15.50 -3.97 4.48
N ALA A 7 -16.18 -4.86 5.20
CA ALA A 7 -17.13 -5.78 4.59
C ALA A 7 -18.33 -4.94 4.10
N LEU A 8 -18.59 -4.96 2.79
CA LEU A 8 -19.79 -4.35 2.22
C LEU A 8 -21.00 -5.25 2.55
N SER A 9 -21.98 -4.73 3.30
CA SER A 9 -23.34 -5.26 3.37
C SER A 9 -24.34 -4.14 3.70
N PRO A 10 -25.59 -4.15 3.18
CA PRO A 10 -26.44 -2.96 3.11
C PRO A 10 -27.40 -2.79 4.31
N SER A 11 -27.71 -1.53 4.61
CA SER A 11 -28.86 -0.99 5.37
C SER A 11 -28.91 -1.13 6.92
N SER A 12 -28.90 0.05 7.57
CA SER A 12 -29.04 0.52 8.98
C SER A 12 -30.19 -0.10 9.85
N PRO A 13 -30.36 0.20 11.18
CA PRO A 13 -29.81 1.31 11.98
C PRO A 13 -29.38 1.08 13.47
N VAL A 14 -28.46 1.98 13.90
CA VAL A 14 -28.18 2.65 15.21
C VAL A 14 -28.79 2.12 16.52
N LEU A 15 -27.95 1.95 17.56
CA LEU A 15 -28.16 2.31 19.00
C LEU A 15 -26.80 2.25 19.78
N PRO A 16 -26.65 2.83 21.00
CA PRO A 16 -25.49 3.64 21.39
C PRO A 16 -24.51 3.00 22.39
N SER A 17 -23.30 3.54 22.41
CA SER A 17 -22.14 3.13 23.20
C SER A 17 -22.11 3.73 24.60
N HIS A 18 -22.20 2.89 25.63
CA HIS A 18 -21.66 3.16 26.96
C HIS A 18 -21.12 1.86 27.57
N PHE A 19 -19.82 1.80 27.84
CA PHE A 19 -19.21 0.79 28.70
C PHE A 19 -18.59 1.48 29.92
N PRO A 20 -18.92 1.05 31.16
CA PRO A 20 -18.24 1.53 32.36
C PRO A 20 -16.92 0.78 32.60
N LYS A 21 -15.94 1.49 33.17
CA LYS A 21 -14.63 0.97 33.60
C LYS A 21 -14.79 0.08 34.84
N THR A 22 -14.24 -1.13 34.82
CA THR A 22 -14.22 -2.02 35.99
C THR A 22 -12.88 -1.94 36.72
N THR A 23 -12.95 -1.53 37.99
CA THR A 23 -11.87 -1.55 38.98
C THR A 23 -11.71 -2.97 39.55
N ILE A 24 -10.47 -3.47 39.64
CA ILE A 24 -10.16 -4.78 40.24
C ILE A 24 -10.13 -4.65 41.77
N LEU A 25 -11.02 -5.40 42.44
CA LEU A 25 -11.05 -5.62 43.89
C LEU A 25 -10.06 -6.74 44.28
N SER A 26 -9.18 -6.46 45.25
CA SER A 26 -8.37 -7.48 45.94
C SER A 26 -9.20 -8.19 47.03
N ARG A 27 -9.13 -9.51 47.12
CA ARG A 27 -9.66 -10.28 48.26
C ARG A 27 -8.62 -11.24 48.88
N SER A 28 -8.20 -10.85 50.09
CA SER A 28 -8.08 -11.61 51.35
C SER A 28 -7.58 -13.07 51.40
N HIS A 29 -6.50 -13.23 52.19
CA HIS A 29 -6.32 -14.12 53.35
C HIS A 29 -7.08 -15.46 53.45
N ILE A 30 -6.32 -16.55 53.58
CA ILE A 30 -6.63 -17.69 54.47
C ILE A 30 -5.36 -18.11 55.23
N SER A 31 -5.53 -18.30 56.54
CA SER A 31 -4.52 -18.58 57.56
C SER A 31 -4.28 -20.08 57.80
N ALA A 32 -3.08 -20.35 58.27
CA ALA A 32 -2.43 -21.61 58.61
C ALA A 32 -3.15 -22.58 59.57
N ARG A 33 -2.74 -23.85 59.49
CA ARG A 33 -2.64 -24.78 60.63
C ARG A 33 -1.46 -25.73 60.40
N ASN A 34 -0.46 -25.71 61.28
CA ASN A 34 -0.03 -26.89 62.03
C ASN A 34 1.05 -26.57 63.08
N LYS A 35 0.90 -27.23 64.22
CA LYS A 35 1.62 -27.04 65.48
C LYS A 35 2.87 -27.91 65.57
N LEU A 36 3.91 -27.32 66.15
CA LEU A 36 4.84 -27.80 67.19
C LEU A 36 5.45 -29.21 67.08
N PHE A 37 6.78 -29.26 67.00
CA PHE A 37 7.65 -30.09 67.85
C PHE A 37 9.02 -29.42 68.06
N GLN A 38 9.40 -29.17 69.33
CA GLN A 38 10.78 -28.97 69.82
C GLN A 38 11.34 -30.36 70.17
N SER A 39 12.63 -30.72 70.28
CA SER A 39 13.95 -30.07 70.39
C SER A 39 15.01 -31.11 69.95
N SER A 40 16.23 -30.78 69.51
CA SER A 40 17.42 -30.83 70.39
C SER A 40 18.70 -30.25 69.71
N ARG A 41 19.35 -29.28 70.39
CA ARG A 41 20.80 -28.93 70.59
C ARG A 41 21.85 -29.50 69.57
N LEU A 42 22.82 -28.77 68.96
CA LEU A 42 23.82 -27.74 69.37
C LEU A 42 24.55 -27.21 68.07
N PRO A 43 25.63 -26.40 68.14
CA PRO A 43 25.72 -24.94 68.27
C PRO A 43 25.97 -24.18 66.94
N SER A 44 25.51 -22.92 66.91
CA SER A 44 26.08 -21.75 66.21
C SER A 44 27.20 -22.01 65.18
N LEU A 45 26.93 -21.69 63.90
CA LEU A 45 27.80 -20.85 63.09
C LEU A 45 26.94 -20.07 62.07
N LYS A 46 27.17 -18.76 62.07
CA LYS A 46 26.38 -17.70 61.44
C LYS A 46 26.36 -17.85 59.91
N ASN A 47 25.23 -18.24 59.32
CA ASN A 47 25.06 -18.20 57.85
C ASN A 47 23.78 -17.50 57.37
N ALA A 48 23.20 -16.60 58.19
CA ALA A 48 22.14 -15.69 57.72
C ALA A 48 22.64 -14.77 56.59
N SER A 49 23.94 -14.48 56.54
CA SER A 49 24.55 -13.69 55.47
C SER A 49 24.64 -14.45 54.14
N ILE A 50 24.85 -15.79 54.17
CA ILE A 50 24.98 -16.58 52.93
C ILE A 50 23.59 -16.78 52.26
N PHE A 51 22.55 -17.00 53.05
CA PHE A 51 21.18 -17.10 52.52
C PHE A 51 20.66 -15.76 51.95
N LYS A 52 21.12 -14.64 52.49
CA LYS A 52 20.79 -13.30 51.99
C LYS A 52 21.59 -12.95 50.73
N ILE A 53 22.83 -13.42 50.61
CA ILE A 53 23.66 -13.21 49.40
C ILE A 53 23.11 -14.02 48.21
N LEU A 54 22.60 -15.24 48.43
CA LEU A 54 21.96 -16.03 47.37
C LEU A 54 20.59 -15.49 46.93
N SER A 55 19.92 -14.67 47.73
CA SER A 55 18.64 -14.05 47.36
C SER A 55 18.78 -12.68 46.70
N MET A 56 19.98 -12.11 46.63
CA MET A 56 20.20 -10.72 46.18
C MET A 56 20.75 -10.57 44.76
N ASN A 57 20.88 -11.65 43.99
CA ASN A 57 21.25 -11.59 42.58
C ASN A 57 20.23 -12.34 41.70
N LYS A 58 18.93 -12.19 41.98
CA LYS A 58 17.94 -12.41 40.91
C LYS A 58 17.98 -11.14 40.07
N GLU A 59 18.77 -11.14 39.00
CA GLU A 59 18.67 -10.11 37.98
C GLU A 59 17.22 -10.12 37.48
N GLU A 60 16.38 -9.23 38.00
CA GLU A 60 15.02 -9.06 37.51
C GLU A 60 15.12 -8.58 36.07
N ARG A 61 14.73 -9.46 35.14
CA ARG A 61 14.73 -9.14 33.72
C ARG A 61 13.83 -7.92 33.52
N ARG A 62 14.40 -6.84 32.99
CA ARG A 62 13.66 -5.62 32.66
C ARG A 62 12.56 -5.95 31.63
N SER A 63 11.34 -5.51 31.91
CA SER A 63 10.22 -5.58 30.96
C SER A 63 10.46 -4.60 29.82
N ALA A 64 10.17 -5.02 28.60
CA ALA A 64 10.22 -4.16 27.42
C ALA A 64 8.95 -3.29 27.25
N ASN A 65 7.88 -3.57 28.01
CA ASN A 65 6.60 -2.86 27.95
C ASN A 65 5.99 -2.79 26.53
N TYR A 66 6.12 -3.87 25.75
CA TYR A 66 5.47 -3.98 24.46
C TYR A 66 3.96 -4.00 24.60
N HIS A 67 3.27 -3.33 23.68
CA HIS A 67 1.83 -3.47 23.55
C HIS A 67 1.46 -4.88 23.05
N PRO A 68 0.32 -5.41 23.49
CA PRO A 68 -0.22 -6.63 22.91
C PRO A 68 -0.55 -6.41 21.43
N SER A 69 -0.69 -7.52 20.70
CA SER A 69 -1.19 -7.51 19.32
C SER A 69 -2.52 -6.76 19.25
N VAL A 70 -2.69 -5.94 18.20
CA VAL A 70 -3.98 -5.30 17.88
C VAL A 70 -4.99 -6.31 17.33
N TRP A 71 -4.53 -7.50 16.93
CA TRP A 71 -5.37 -8.59 16.42
C TRP A 71 -5.52 -9.68 17.49
N GLU A 72 -6.77 -9.96 17.86
CA GLU A 72 -7.12 -11.10 18.71
C GLU A 72 -7.12 -12.40 17.90
N LEU A 73 -6.61 -13.49 18.48
CA LEU A 73 -6.53 -14.78 17.80
C LEU A 73 -7.91 -15.28 17.34
N GLN A 74 -8.93 -15.12 18.19
CA GLN A 74 -10.31 -15.49 17.88
C GLN A 74 -10.87 -14.72 16.67
N LEU A 75 -10.45 -13.46 16.51
CA LEU A 75 -10.84 -12.66 15.35
C LEU A 75 -10.20 -13.23 14.08
N ILE A 76 -8.91 -13.57 14.11
CA ILE A 76 -8.21 -14.19 12.97
C ILE A 76 -8.90 -15.49 12.57
N GLU A 77 -9.15 -16.38 13.53
CA GLU A 77 -9.82 -17.68 13.34
C GLU A 77 -11.25 -17.54 12.78
N SER A 78 -11.93 -16.42 13.07
CA SER A 78 -13.27 -16.14 12.57
C SER A 78 -13.32 -15.58 11.15
N LEU A 79 -12.18 -15.19 10.56
CA LEU A 79 -12.13 -14.62 9.22
C LEU A 79 -12.62 -15.65 8.20
N SER A 80 -13.70 -15.28 7.52
CA SER A 80 -14.29 -16.04 6.43
C SER A 80 -14.63 -15.11 5.28
N THR A 81 -14.72 -15.67 4.08
CA THR A 81 -14.90 -14.92 2.85
C THR A 81 -15.71 -15.74 1.85
N PRO A 82 -16.67 -15.12 1.15
CA PRO A 82 -17.43 -15.81 0.11
C PRO A 82 -16.62 -16.02 -1.17
N TYR A 83 -15.41 -15.45 -1.26
CA TYR A 83 -14.58 -15.50 -2.46
C TYR A 83 -13.70 -16.74 -2.47
N SER A 84 -13.97 -17.63 -3.41
CA SER A 84 -13.14 -18.80 -3.69
C SER A 84 -12.94 -18.98 -5.20
N TYR A 85 -11.80 -19.56 -5.58
CA TYR A 85 -11.48 -19.82 -6.98
C TYR A 85 -12.46 -20.83 -7.60
N GLU A 86 -12.96 -21.80 -6.82
CA GLU A 86 -13.93 -22.79 -7.29
C GLU A 86 -15.23 -22.15 -7.78
N LEU A 87 -15.69 -21.10 -7.08
CA LEU A 87 -16.94 -20.40 -7.42
C LEU A 87 -16.74 -19.32 -8.50
N HIS A 88 -15.58 -18.70 -8.56
CA HIS A 88 -15.37 -17.48 -9.36
C HIS A 88 -14.40 -17.64 -10.53
N ALA A 89 -13.76 -18.80 -10.72
CA ALA A 89 -12.76 -19.00 -11.77
C ALA A 89 -13.28 -18.67 -13.18
N ASN A 90 -14.52 -19.08 -13.51
CA ASN A 90 -15.10 -18.83 -14.84
C ASN A 90 -15.24 -17.33 -15.10
N ARG A 91 -15.84 -16.59 -14.15
CA ARG A 91 -16.03 -15.14 -14.27
C ARG A 91 -14.68 -14.41 -14.30
N LEU A 92 -13.73 -14.84 -13.48
CA LEU A 92 -12.38 -14.28 -13.47
C LEU A 92 -11.73 -14.43 -14.86
N GLU A 93 -11.83 -15.59 -15.49
CA GLU A 93 -11.20 -15.82 -16.79
C GLU A 93 -11.94 -15.11 -17.93
N GLU A 94 -13.27 -15.00 -17.89
CA GLU A 94 -14.02 -14.12 -18.80
C GLU A 94 -13.49 -12.68 -18.76
N LEU A 95 -13.38 -12.11 -17.55
CA LEU A 95 -12.92 -10.74 -17.35
C LEU A 95 -11.47 -10.53 -17.81
N LYS A 96 -10.59 -11.52 -17.61
CA LYS A 96 -9.23 -11.49 -18.16
C LYS A 96 -9.23 -11.50 -19.69
N GLN A 97 -10.13 -12.25 -20.34
CA GLN A 97 -10.26 -12.21 -21.80
C GLN A 97 -10.73 -10.83 -22.29
N GLU A 98 -11.68 -10.18 -21.60
CA GLU A 98 -12.09 -8.82 -21.95
C GLU A 98 -10.94 -7.81 -21.80
N ALA A 99 -10.14 -7.93 -20.74
CA ALA A 99 -8.94 -7.11 -20.56
C ALA A 99 -7.91 -7.34 -21.70
N ARG A 100 -7.69 -8.60 -22.14
CA ARG A 100 -6.85 -8.91 -23.31
C ARG A 100 -7.40 -8.30 -24.60
N ARG A 101 -8.72 -8.34 -24.80
CA ARG A 101 -9.35 -7.67 -25.94
C ARG A 101 -9.15 -6.15 -25.91
N ALA A 102 -9.16 -5.54 -24.72
CA ALA A 102 -8.87 -4.11 -24.57
C ALA A 102 -7.44 -3.75 -25.03
N PHE A 103 -6.44 -4.60 -24.79
CA PHE A 103 -5.09 -4.40 -25.34
C PHE A 103 -5.05 -4.40 -26.87
N VAL A 104 -5.80 -5.32 -27.49
CA VAL A 104 -5.86 -5.49 -28.95
C VAL A 104 -6.64 -4.36 -29.61
N SER A 105 -7.76 -3.93 -29.01
CA SER A 105 -8.63 -2.90 -29.59
C SER A 105 -8.09 -1.48 -29.42
N THR A 106 -7.27 -1.25 -28.40
CA THR A 106 -6.66 0.06 -28.14
C THR A 106 -5.47 0.27 -29.08
N ASN A 107 -5.66 1.02 -30.16
CA ASN A 107 -4.57 1.30 -31.13
C ASN A 107 -3.83 2.61 -30.84
N GLU A 108 -4.48 3.56 -30.19
CA GLU A 108 -3.91 4.88 -29.90
C GLU A 108 -2.85 4.76 -28.79
N PRO A 109 -1.60 5.20 -29.02
CA PRO A 109 -0.49 5.07 -28.08
C PRO A 109 -0.77 5.58 -26.66
N ARG A 110 -1.34 6.78 -26.52
CA ARG A 110 -1.62 7.39 -25.21
C ARG A 110 -2.67 6.59 -24.44
N ALA A 111 -3.74 6.16 -25.11
CA ALA A 111 -4.77 5.31 -24.52
C ALA A 111 -4.19 3.95 -24.09
N LYS A 112 -3.28 3.38 -24.89
CA LYS A 112 -2.59 2.13 -24.56
C LYS A 112 -1.72 2.25 -23.31
N LEU A 113 -0.93 3.32 -23.19
CA LEU A 113 -0.13 3.59 -21.99
C LEU A 113 -1.01 3.81 -20.75
N LYS A 114 -2.14 4.51 -20.89
CA LYS A 114 -3.12 4.68 -19.80
C LYS A 114 -3.77 3.36 -19.37
N LEU A 115 -4.06 2.47 -20.32
CA LEU A 115 -4.59 1.14 -20.03
C LEU A 115 -3.58 0.32 -19.23
N ILE A 116 -2.31 0.30 -19.66
CA ILE A 116 -1.22 -0.36 -18.93
C ILE A 116 -1.10 0.18 -17.51
N ASP A 117 -1.05 1.51 -17.35
CA ASP A 117 -0.95 2.15 -16.05
C ASP A 117 -2.11 1.78 -15.13
N SER A 118 -3.34 1.77 -15.67
CA SER A 118 -4.54 1.39 -14.92
C SER A 118 -4.46 -0.07 -14.47
N ILE A 119 -4.07 -0.99 -15.36
CA ILE A 119 -3.93 -2.42 -15.07
C ILE A 119 -2.88 -2.68 -13.98
N GLN A 120 -1.74 -1.97 -14.02
CA GLN A 120 -0.70 -2.06 -13.00
C GLN A 120 -1.20 -1.54 -11.65
N ARG A 121 -1.78 -0.35 -11.63
CA ARG A 121 -2.26 0.29 -10.40
C ARG A 121 -3.46 -0.42 -9.79
N LEU A 122 -4.29 -1.10 -10.59
CA LEU A 122 -5.37 -1.97 -10.11
C LEU A 122 -4.87 -3.30 -9.53
N GLY A 123 -3.57 -3.59 -9.64
CA GLY A 123 -2.95 -4.77 -9.05
C GLY A 123 -3.22 -6.07 -9.80
N VAL A 124 -3.63 -6.00 -11.07
CA VAL A 124 -3.94 -7.18 -11.91
C VAL A 124 -2.95 -7.40 -13.05
N ALA A 125 -1.87 -6.60 -13.12
CA ALA A 125 -0.86 -6.69 -14.17
C ALA A 125 -0.16 -8.05 -14.26
N TYR A 126 -0.06 -8.81 -13.16
CA TYR A 126 0.58 -10.12 -13.14
C TYR A 126 -0.16 -11.17 -14.01
N HIS A 127 -1.39 -10.90 -14.46
CA HIS A 127 -2.11 -11.74 -15.44
C HIS A 127 -1.79 -11.41 -16.90
N PHE A 128 -1.08 -10.30 -17.15
CA PHE A 128 -0.92 -9.68 -18.47
C PHE A 128 0.53 -9.27 -18.76
N GLU A 129 1.52 -9.89 -18.10
CA GLU A 129 2.93 -9.48 -18.18
C GLU A 129 3.43 -9.39 -19.64
N ARG A 130 3.11 -10.42 -20.44
CA ARG A 130 3.49 -10.47 -21.86
C ARG A 130 2.79 -9.38 -22.67
N GLU A 131 1.48 -9.23 -22.51
CA GLU A 131 0.70 -8.21 -23.22
C GLU A 131 1.21 -6.79 -22.90
N ILE A 132 1.59 -6.55 -21.64
CA ILE A 132 2.15 -5.27 -21.21
C ILE A 132 3.53 -5.04 -21.83
N GLU A 133 4.44 -6.03 -21.77
CA GLU A 133 5.79 -5.89 -22.32
C GLU A 133 5.75 -5.65 -23.84
N GLU A 134 4.93 -6.42 -24.57
CA GLU A 134 4.71 -6.23 -26.01
C GLU A 134 4.13 -4.84 -26.31
N ALA A 135 3.12 -4.41 -25.56
CA ALA A 135 2.46 -3.12 -25.76
C ALA A 135 3.40 -1.94 -25.49
N ILE A 136 4.24 -2.01 -24.46
CA ILE A 136 5.25 -0.97 -24.16
C ILE A 136 6.29 -0.92 -25.28
N LYS A 137 6.81 -2.07 -25.71
CA LYS A 137 7.85 -2.14 -26.75
C LYS A 137 7.38 -1.64 -28.11
N LEU A 138 6.12 -1.92 -28.47
CA LEU A 138 5.52 -1.47 -29.74
C LEU A 138 5.08 -0.01 -29.72
N THR A 139 4.95 0.59 -28.54
CA THR A 139 4.61 2.00 -28.42
C THR A 139 5.88 2.82 -28.68
N GLU A 140 5.92 3.56 -29.79
CA GLU A 140 7.05 4.45 -30.07
C GLU A 140 7.06 5.64 -29.09
N LEU A 141 8.26 6.07 -28.70
CA LEU A 141 8.42 7.30 -27.92
C LEU A 141 8.00 8.50 -28.77
N ASP A 142 6.86 9.09 -28.44
CA ASP A 142 6.34 10.23 -29.17
C ASP A 142 7.24 11.48 -28.98
N VAL A 143 8.02 11.76 -30.01
CA VAL A 143 8.93 12.93 -30.08
C VAL A 143 8.14 14.24 -29.93
N HIS A 144 6.89 14.29 -30.40
CA HIS A 144 6.01 15.45 -30.32
C HIS A 144 4.98 15.36 -29.16
N GLY A 145 5.08 14.31 -28.35
CA GLY A 145 4.13 14.02 -27.29
C GLY A 145 4.11 15.07 -26.18
N ASP A 146 2.95 15.20 -25.54
CA ASP A 146 2.75 16.09 -24.39
C ASP A 146 3.50 15.59 -23.13
N LEU A 147 3.57 16.45 -22.10
CA LEU A 147 4.28 16.17 -20.85
C LEU A 147 3.74 14.91 -20.17
N HIS A 148 2.42 14.77 -20.15
CA HIS A 148 1.73 13.63 -19.58
C HIS A 148 2.14 12.31 -20.25
N THR A 149 2.01 12.24 -21.57
CA THR A 149 2.27 11.02 -22.35
C THR A 149 3.74 10.65 -22.33
N THR A 150 4.62 11.64 -22.47
CA THR A 150 6.08 11.40 -22.46
C THR A 150 6.55 10.91 -21.09
N SER A 151 6.09 11.56 -20.00
CA SER A 151 6.50 11.18 -18.64
C SER A 151 5.93 9.83 -18.24
N LEU A 152 4.67 9.54 -18.61
CA LEU A 152 4.04 8.24 -18.40
C LEU A 152 4.82 7.13 -19.12
N HIS A 153 5.15 7.34 -20.40
CA HIS A 153 5.87 6.36 -21.19
C HIS A 153 7.27 6.11 -20.63
N PHE A 154 8.02 7.18 -20.30
CA PHE A 154 9.33 7.07 -19.66
C PHE A 154 9.27 6.25 -18.36
N ARG A 155 8.27 6.54 -17.51
CA ARG A 155 8.06 5.80 -16.27
C ARG A 155 7.80 4.31 -16.53
N LEU A 156 6.86 3.99 -17.42
CA LEU A 156 6.51 2.60 -17.74
C LEU A 156 7.71 1.83 -18.32
N LEU A 157 8.47 2.44 -19.24
CA LEU A 157 9.69 1.83 -19.79
C LEU A 157 10.67 1.47 -18.67
N ARG A 158 10.98 2.40 -17.76
CA ARG A 158 11.92 2.14 -16.66
C ARG A 158 11.40 1.12 -15.64
N GLN A 159 10.12 1.14 -15.31
CA GLN A 159 9.52 0.15 -14.42
C GLN A 159 9.62 -1.27 -15.00
N HIS A 160 9.67 -1.40 -16.32
CA HIS A 160 9.87 -2.66 -17.04
C HIS A 160 11.33 -2.90 -17.48
N ALA A 161 12.29 -2.21 -16.85
CA ALA A 161 13.73 -2.35 -17.08
C ALA A 161 14.21 -2.04 -18.52
N PHE A 162 13.43 -1.30 -19.30
CA PHE A 162 13.91 -0.75 -20.57
C PHE A 162 14.83 0.46 -20.31
N SER A 163 15.98 0.47 -20.97
CA SER A 163 16.90 1.61 -20.93
C SER A 163 16.34 2.78 -21.73
N VAL A 164 16.04 3.88 -21.05
CA VAL A 164 15.57 5.14 -21.66
C VAL A 164 16.30 6.31 -21.03
N SER A 165 16.90 7.16 -21.88
CA SER A 165 17.63 8.36 -21.45
C SER A 165 16.67 9.44 -20.95
N THR A 166 17.12 10.26 -20.01
CA THR A 166 16.41 11.48 -19.58
C THR A 166 16.28 12.52 -20.70
N ASP A 167 17.02 12.37 -21.80
CA ASP A 167 16.96 13.26 -22.97
C ASP A 167 15.56 13.42 -23.55
N VAL A 168 14.68 12.41 -23.36
CA VAL A 168 13.28 12.48 -23.80
C VAL A 168 12.50 13.62 -23.11
N LEU A 169 12.98 14.08 -21.95
CA LEU A 169 12.38 15.18 -21.18
C LEU A 169 12.94 16.55 -21.57
N GLU A 170 14.05 16.63 -22.31
CA GLU A 170 14.71 17.90 -22.65
C GLU A 170 13.82 18.82 -23.49
N LYS A 171 12.90 18.28 -24.29
CA LYS A 171 11.91 19.07 -25.03
C LYS A 171 11.02 19.94 -24.13
N PHE A 172 10.89 19.59 -22.85
CA PHE A 172 10.12 20.33 -21.85
C PHE A 172 10.95 21.36 -21.08
N ARG A 173 12.27 21.38 -21.30
CA ARG A 173 13.20 22.28 -20.62
C ARG A 173 13.60 23.45 -21.51
N SER A 174 13.97 24.55 -20.87
CA SER A 174 14.38 25.79 -21.52
C SER A 174 15.87 25.71 -21.86
N ASN A 175 16.21 25.96 -23.13
CA ASN A 175 17.61 25.99 -23.60
C ASN A 175 18.46 27.09 -22.95
N ARG A 176 17.86 28.03 -22.21
CA ARG A 176 18.57 29.17 -21.61
C ARG A 176 19.15 28.84 -20.23
N ASP A 177 18.35 28.18 -19.40
CA ASP A 177 18.64 27.95 -17.97
C ASP A 177 18.55 26.47 -17.58
N GLY A 178 18.18 25.59 -18.50
CA GLY A 178 18.06 24.15 -18.26
C GLY A 178 16.93 23.80 -17.28
N LYS A 179 15.87 24.61 -17.20
CA LYS A 179 14.74 24.35 -16.29
C LYS A 179 13.47 23.98 -17.03
N PHE A 180 12.56 23.24 -16.39
CA PHE A 180 11.24 22.97 -16.96
C PHE A 180 10.50 24.27 -17.26
N LYS A 181 9.89 24.33 -18.46
CA LYS A 181 9.25 25.54 -18.98
C LYS A 181 8.06 25.97 -18.13
N ASP A 182 7.98 27.26 -17.86
CA ASP A 182 6.87 27.89 -17.14
C ASP A 182 5.48 27.65 -17.76
N SER A 183 5.43 27.38 -19.08
CA SER A 183 4.19 27.01 -19.78
C SER A 183 3.56 25.72 -19.27
N LEU A 184 4.32 24.84 -18.62
CA LEU A 184 3.86 23.54 -18.11
C LEU A 184 3.18 23.64 -16.75
N LYS A 185 3.31 24.78 -16.07
CA LYS A 185 2.88 24.96 -14.66
C LYS A 185 1.39 24.75 -14.41
N LYS A 186 0.55 24.69 -15.46
CA LYS A 186 -0.90 24.47 -15.35
C LYS A 186 -1.36 23.08 -15.80
N ASP A 187 -0.47 22.27 -16.38
CA ASP A 187 -0.79 20.91 -16.82
C ASP A 187 -0.70 19.94 -15.64
N VAL A 188 -1.75 19.85 -14.82
CA VAL A 188 -1.77 19.02 -13.62
C VAL A 188 -1.48 17.54 -13.93
N ALA A 189 -2.07 17.00 -15.00
CA ALA A 189 -1.89 15.60 -15.38
C ALA A 189 -0.47 15.33 -15.89
N GLY A 190 0.12 16.28 -16.62
CA GLY A 190 1.52 16.24 -17.02
C GLY A 190 2.48 16.33 -15.83
N LEU A 191 2.25 17.28 -14.93
CA LEU A 191 3.05 17.47 -13.71
C LEU A 191 2.99 16.23 -12.81
N LEU A 192 1.82 15.60 -12.65
CA LEU A 192 1.67 14.36 -11.88
C LEU A 192 2.52 13.23 -12.46
N ASN A 193 2.48 13.03 -13.78
CA ASN A 193 3.26 11.97 -14.40
C ASN A 193 4.77 12.29 -14.43
N LEU A 194 5.14 13.56 -14.55
CA LEU A 194 6.52 14.01 -14.40
C LEU A 194 7.04 13.76 -12.97
N TYR A 195 6.23 14.07 -11.96
CA TYR A 195 6.52 13.80 -10.56
C TYR A 195 6.78 12.31 -10.34
N GLU A 196 5.87 11.45 -10.80
CA GLU A 196 6.03 10.00 -10.65
C GLU A 196 7.25 9.44 -11.41
N ALA A 197 7.51 9.94 -12.61
CA ALA A 197 8.67 9.57 -13.41
C ALA A 197 10.00 9.97 -12.75
N SER A 198 10.02 11.08 -12.01
CA SER A 198 11.25 11.59 -11.37
C SER A 198 11.84 10.65 -10.32
N TYR A 199 11.03 9.75 -9.74
CA TYR A 199 11.49 8.78 -8.75
C TYR A 199 12.20 7.55 -9.33
N LEU A 200 12.33 7.48 -10.67
CA LEU A 200 13.00 6.38 -11.36
C LEU A 200 14.43 6.75 -11.82
N GLY A 201 15.04 7.75 -11.21
CA GLY A 201 16.39 8.20 -11.54
C GLY A 201 17.47 7.20 -11.21
N MET A 202 18.50 7.17 -12.06
CA MET A 202 19.72 6.38 -11.86
C MET A 202 20.90 7.30 -11.54
N PRO A 203 21.98 6.79 -10.91
CA PRO A 203 23.17 7.60 -10.62
C PRO A 203 23.70 8.30 -11.87
N GLY A 204 23.89 9.62 -11.78
CA GLY A 204 24.36 10.46 -12.90
C GLY A 204 23.25 11.18 -13.68
N GLU A 205 21.98 10.91 -13.38
CA GLU A 205 20.82 11.57 -14.01
C GLU A 205 20.14 12.59 -13.08
N ASP A 206 20.74 12.84 -11.91
CA ASP A 206 20.19 13.63 -10.82
C ASP A 206 19.83 15.07 -11.27
N ASN A 207 20.59 15.64 -12.20
CA ASN A 207 20.36 17.02 -12.67
C ASN A 207 18.99 17.22 -13.33
N VAL A 208 18.52 16.24 -14.12
CA VAL A 208 17.25 16.37 -14.86
C VAL A 208 16.09 15.92 -13.99
N LEU A 209 16.24 14.79 -13.30
CA LEU A 209 15.14 14.18 -12.56
C LEU A 209 14.91 14.82 -11.19
N GLU A 210 15.95 15.32 -10.51
CA GLU A 210 15.73 16.11 -9.28
C GLU A 210 15.05 17.45 -9.62
N GLU A 211 15.41 18.08 -10.75
CA GLU A 211 14.73 19.29 -11.21
C GLU A 211 13.27 19.01 -11.62
N ALA A 212 13.01 17.87 -12.27
CA ALA A 212 11.66 17.41 -12.59
C ALA A 212 10.81 17.22 -11.33
N LYS A 213 11.39 16.59 -10.30
CA LYS A 213 10.77 16.36 -9.00
C LYS A 213 10.44 17.67 -8.29
N ASP A 214 11.39 18.59 -8.22
CA ASP A 214 11.23 19.89 -7.58
C ASP A 214 10.17 20.74 -8.29
N PHE A 215 10.27 20.84 -9.62
CA PHE A 215 9.33 21.58 -10.45
C PHE A 215 7.91 21.04 -10.30
N SER A 216 7.73 19.74 -10.52
CA SER A 216 6.42 19.11 -10.44
C SER A 216 5.83 19.16 -9.03
N SER A 217 6.60 18.83 -7.98
CA SER A 217 6.12 18.87 -6.59
C SER A 217 5.66 20.26 -6.19
N LYS A 218 6.44 21.30 -6.51
CA LYS A 218 6.10 22.70 -6.21
C LYS A 218 4.76 23.10 -6.85
N HIS A 219 4.59 22.79 -8.13
CA HIS A 219 3.40 23.21 -8.87
C HIS A 219 2.15 22.39 -8.51
N LEU A 220 2.30 21.08 -8.28
CA LEU A 220 1.21 20.23 -7.79
C LEU A 220 0.72 20.69 -6.41
N LYS A 221 1.62 20.98 -5.47
CA LYS A 221 1.27 21.53 -4.15
C LYS A 221 0.51 22.86 -4.26
N SER A 222 0.96 23.74 -5.16
CA SER A 222 0.30 25.04 -5.37
C SER A 222 -1.08 24.92 -6.01
N LEU A 223 -1.32 23.87 -6.81
CA LEU A 223 -2.57 23.70 -7.55
C LEU A 223 -3.59 22.84 -6.83
N LEU A 224 -3.21 22.05 -5.81
CA LEU A 224 -4.03 21.00 -5.21
C LEU A 224 -5.46 21.44 -4.89
N GLU A 225 -5.62 22.58 -4.21
CA GLU A 225 -6.93 23.13 -3.81
C GLU A 225 -7.76 23.70 -4.98
N THR A 226 -7.15 23.84 -6.17
CA THR A 226 -7.80 24.40 -7.37
C THR A 226 -8.19 23.34 -8.41
N ILE A 227 -7.80 22.08 -8.20
CA ILE A 227 -8.11 20.98 -9.10
C ILE A 227 -9.61 20.67 -9.01
N LYS A 228 -10.33 20.88 -10.11
CA LYS A 228 -11.78 20.60 -10.20
C LYS A 228 -12.11 19.12 -10.36
N ASP A 229 -11.20 18.36 -10.95
CA ASP A 229 -11.34 16.92 -11.12
C ASP A 229 -10.98 16.24 -9.80
N GLU A 230 -11.99 15.74 -9.09
CA GLU A 230 -11.83 15.10 -7.78
C GLU A 230 -10.95 13.84 -7.84
N VAL A 231 -11.03 13.07 -8.93
CA VAL A 231 -10.23 11.86 -9.15
C VAL A 231 -8.76 12.25 -9.29
N LEU A 232 -8.47 13.25 -10.13
CA LEU A 232 -7.12 13.76 -10.30
C LEU A 232 -6.59 14.41 -9.00
N ALA A 233 -7.41 15.17 -8.29
CA ALA A 233 -7.04 15.79 -7.02
C ALA A 233 -6.64 14.73 -5.97
N LYS A 234 -7.42 13.64 -5.86
CA LYS A 234 -7.11 12.52 -4.96
C LYS A 234 -5.80 11.84 -5.35
N GLN A 235 -5.57 11.61 -6.63
CA GLN A 235 -4.30 11.04 -7.12
C GLN A 235 -3.11 11.94 -6.81
N VAL A 236 -3.21 13.25 -7.07
CA VAL A 236 -2.14 14.22 -6.76
C VAL A 236 -1.84 14.22 -5.26
N LYS A 237 -2.86 14.26 -4.41
CA LYS A 237 -2.70 14.23 -2.95
C LYS A 237 -1.94 12.98 -2.49
N GLN A 238 -2.37 11.79 -2.93
CA GLN A 238 -1.71 10.54 -2.56
C GLN A 238 -0.26 10.45 -3.05
N SER A 239 0.00 10.94 -4.27
CA SER A 239 1.34 10.90 -4.86
C SER A 239 2.31 11.82 -4.11
N LEU A 240 1.84 13.01 -3.69
CA LEU A 240 2.64 13.94 -2.89
C LEU A 240 2.94 13.44 -1.47
N GLU A 241 2.16 12.49 -0.94
CA GLU A 241 2.44 11.81 0.33
C GLU A 241 3.49 10.71 0.14
N VAL A 242 3.27 9.80 -0.82
CA VAL A 242 4.22 8.74 -1.21
C VAL A 242 4.13 8.54 -2.72
N PRO A 243 5.23 8.67 -3.47
CA PRO A 243 5.23 8.44 -4.92
C PRO A 243 4.94 6.98 -5.24
N LEU A 244 4.27 6.73 -6.36
CA LEU A 244 3.84 5.40 -6.82
C LEU A 244 4.98 4.38 -6.82
N HIS A 245 6.19 4.79 -7.26
CA HIS A 245 7.34 3.88 -7.32
C HIS A 245 7.75 3.31 -5.95
N TRP A 246 7.43 4.00 -4.85
CA TRP A 246 7.76 3.56 -3.49
C TRP A 246 6.60 2.87 -2.77
N LYS A 247 5.40 2.88 -3.36
CA LYS A 247 4.24 2.23 -2.75
C LYS A 247 4.32 0.72 -2.89
N MET A 248 3.85 0.00 -1.86
CA MET A 248 3.63 -1.43 -2.00
C MET A 248 2.47 -1.68 -2.98
N PRO A 249 2.66 -2.49 -4.03
CA PRO A 249 1.66 -2.67 -5.09
C PRO A 249 0.27 -3.06 -4.58
N ARG A 250 0.22 -3.91 -3.54
CA ARG A 250 -1.05 -4.38 -2.99
C ARG A 250 -1.83 -3.31 -2.22
N ILE A 251 -1.13 -2.36 -1.59
CA ILE A 251 -1.75 -1.22 -0.90
C ILE A 251 -2.25 -0.22 -1.95
N GLU A 252 -1.42 0.11 -2.95
CA GLU A 252 -1.85 0.96 -4.07
C GLU A 252 -3.08 0.37 -4.77
N ALA A 253 -3.11 -0.95 -5.04
CA ALA A 253 -4.26 -1.60 -5.65
C ALA A 253 -5.57 -1.35 -4.87
N ARG A 254 -5.53 -1.46 -3.54
CA ARG A 254 -6.72 -1.23 -2.71
C ARG A 254 -7.22 0.20 -2.84
N ASP A 255 -6.31 1.17 -2.77
CA ASP A 255 -6.63 2.60 -2.83
C ASP A 255 -7.08 3.02 -4.24
N PHE A 256 -6.41 2.49 -5.26
CA PHE A 256 -6.64 2.83 -6.65
C PHE A 256 -7.94 2.22 -7.19
N ILE A 257 -8.36 1.05 -6.73
CA ILE A 257 -9.70 0.49 -7.06
C ILE A 257 -10.80 1.51 -6.72
N ASP A 258 -10.71 2.16 -5.56
CA ASP A 258 -11.71 3.15 -5.15
C ASP A 258 -11.64 4.41 -6.04
N ILE A 259 -10.43 4.88 -6.37
CA ILE A 259 -10.22 6.02 -7.28
C ILE A 259 -10.76 5.72 -8.68
N TYR A 260 -10.39 4.57 -9.24
CA TYR A 260 -10.81 4.12 -10.57
C TYR A 260 -12.32 3.92 -10.63
N SER A 261 -12.96 3.51 -9.53
CA SER A 261 -14.42 3.38 -9.46
C SER A 261 -15.17 4.71 -9.57
N SER A 262 -14.54 5.82 -9.16
CA SER A 262 -15.10 7.17 -9.24
C SER A 262 -14.87 7.84 -10.60
N ASP A 263 -13.95 7.31 -11.41
CA ASP A 263 -13.68 7.82 -12.76
C ASP A 263 -14.88 7.54 -13.69
N SER A 264 -15.36 8.58 -14.38
CA SER A 264 -16.49 8.48 -15.31
C SER A 264 -16.12 7.80 -16.64
N THR A 265 -14.83 7.72 -16.95
CA THR A 265 -14.28 7.12 -18.18
C THR A 265 -13.77 5.70 -17.99
N ARG A 266 -13.93 5.13 -16.78
CA ARG A 266 -13.42 3.81 -16.41
C ARG A 266 -13.96 2.68 -17.29
N ASN A 267 -13.13 1.66 -17.49
CA ASN A 267 -13.56 0.39 -18.06
C ASN A 267 -14.21 -0.46 -16.95
N LEU A 268 -15.49 -0.82 -17.14
CA LEU A 268 -16.27 -1.55 -16.13
C LEU A 268 -15.78 -2.99 -15.94
N ASP A 269 -15.41 -3.68 -17.02
CA ASP A 269 -14.88 -5.05 -16.95
C ASP A 269 -13.54 -5.07 -16.22
N LEU A 270 -12.68 -4.07 -16.47
CA LEU A 270 -11.41 -3.95 -15.76
C LEU A 270 -11.59 -3.63 -14.27
N LEU A 271 -12.58 -2.79 -13.92
CA LEU A 271 -12.92 -2.53 -12.51
C LEU A 271 -13.45 -3.80 -11.82
N GLU A 272 -14.31 -4.56 -12.50
CA GLU A 272 -14.84 -5.82 -11.97
C GLU A 272 -13.72 -6.84 -11.79
N LEU A 273 -12.83 -6.97 -12.78
CA LEU A 273 -11.64 -7.81 -12.71
C LEU A 273 -10.80 -7.49 -11.47
N ALA A 274 -10.49 -6.20 -11.28
CA ALA A 274 -9.68 -5.75 -10.15
C ALA A 274 -10.32 -6.09 -8.80
N LYS A 275 -11.63 -5.86 -8.65
CA LYS A 275 -12.35 -6.18 -7.40
C LYS A 275 -12.39 -7.68 -7.14
N LEU A 276 -12.72 -8.48 -8.17
CA LEU A 276 -12.85 -9.92 -8.04
C LEU A 276 -11.49 -10.55 -7.70
N ASP A 277 -10.45 -10.20 -8.47
CA ASP A 277 -9.09 -10.68 -8.24
C ASP A 277 -8.56 -10.25 -6.87
N PHE A 278 -8.79 -9.00 -6.46
CA PHE A 278 -8.39 -8.53 -5.15
C PHE A 278 -9.02 -9.38 -4.04
N ASN A 279 -10.32 -9.66 -4.11
CA ASN A 279 -10.99 -10.43 -3.08
C ASN A 279 -10.61 -11.92 -3.08
N LEU A 280 -10.29 -12.51 -4.24
CA LEU A 280 -9.77 -13.88 -4.32
C LEU A 280 -8.36 -14.01 -3.75
N VAL A 281 -7.46 -13.07 -4.03
CA VAL A 281 -6.12 -13.07 -3.43
C VAL A 281 -6.21 -12.78 -1.92
N GLN A 282 -7.13 -11.89 -1.50
CA GLN A 282 -7.37 -11.64 -0.08
C GLN A 282 -7.89 -12.89 0.65
N SER A 283 -8.74 -13.70 0.00
CA SER A 283 -9.20 -14.95 0.62
C SER A 283 -8.07 -15.95 0.81
N GLN A 284 -7.14 -16.02 -0.13
CA GLN A 284 -5.91 -16.81 0.03
C GLN A 284 -5.08 -16.30 1.22
N HIS A 285 -4.83 -14.99 1.33
CA HIS A 285 -4.09 -14.42 2.45
C HIS A 285 -4.77 -14.69 3.81
N GLN A 286 -6.10 -14.67 3.87
CA GLN A 286 -6.84 -15.00 5.10
C GLN A 286 -6.68 -16.47 5.50
N ARG A 287 -6.61 -17.39 4.52
CA ARG A 287 -6.31 -18.81 4.79
C ARG A 287 -4.89 -18.99 5.33
N GLU A 288 -3.92 -18.39 4.66
CA GLU A 288 -2.51 -18.44 5.09
C GLU A 288 -2.31 -17.80 6.48
N LEU A 289 -2.97 -16.68 6.74
CA LEU A 289 -2.94 -16.03 8.05
C LEU A 289 -3.52 -16.93 9.15
N ASN A 290 -4.62 -17.63 8.86
CA ASN A 290 -5.21 -18.60 9.78
C ASN A 290 -4.28 -19.79 10.06
N GLU A 291 -3.54 -20.27 9.06
CA GLU A 291 -2.55 -21.33 9.23
C GLU A 291 -1.35 -20.86 10.06
N LEU A 292 -0.90 -19.61 9.86
CA LEU A 292 0.21 -19.02 10.63
C LEU A 292 -0.15 -18.70 12.08
N ALA A 293 -1.44 -18.49 12.38
CA ALA A 293 -1.92 -18.19 13.71
C ALA A 293 -2.09 -19.45 14.59
N ARG A 294 -2.19 -20.63 13.97
CA ARG A 294 -2.32 -21.94 14.64
C ARG A 294 -0.98 -22.45 15.15
#